data_AF-A0A0N4XHI5-F1
#
_entry.id   AF-A0A0N4XHI5-F1
#
_cell.length_a   1.000
_cell.length_b   1.000
_cell.length_c   1.000
_cell.angle_alpha   90.00
_cell.angle_beta   90.00
_cell.angle_gamma   90.00
#
_symmetry.space_group_name_H-M   'P 1'
#
loop_
_entity.id
_entity.type
_entity.pdbx_description
1 polymer ?
#
loop_
_entity_poly.entity_id
_entity_poly.type
_entity_poly.pdbx_seq_one_letter_code
_entity_poly.pdbx_strand_id
1 'polypeptide(L)'
;MITIPLALVFLSTLADIVIGNCAVCQTVAQRAEFHLEDGKPPETFAKGECGLNMILYPTIQKVNQCKAIAPQIMGNSQYVKLLLRPGKQYKNVCNSLKLC
;
A
#
# COMPACT_ATOMS: atom_id res chain seq x y z
N MET A 1 12.58 27.37 32.01
CA MET A 1 13.42 26.35 31.35
C MET A 1 12.52 25.48 30.50
N ILE A 2 12.88 25.33 29.23
CA ILE A 2 12.04 24.84 28.13
C ILE A 2 12.14 23.32 28.04
N THR A 3 11.05 22.59 28.31
CA THR A 3 10.92 21.15 28.11
C THR A 3 9.73 20.86 27.18
N ILE A 4 9.85 21.30 25.91
CA ILE A 4 8.89 21.00 24.83
C ILE A 4 9.54 20.34 23.58
N PRO A 5 10.83 19.91 23.51
CA PRO A 5 11.34 19.41 22.22
C PRO A 5 11.03 17.93 21.94
N LEU A 6 10.71 17.10 22.93
CA LEU A 6 10.62 15.64 22.70
C LEU A 6 9.31 15.19 22.02
N ALA A 7 8.19 15.86 22.24
CA ALA A 7 6.89 15.44 21.69
C ALA A 7 6.77 15.72 20.17
N LEU A 8 7.41 16.78 19.68
CA LEU A 8 7.36 17.18 18.26
C LEU A 8 8.17 16.25 17.33
N VAL A 9 9.23 15.61 17.85
CA VAL A 9 10.07 14.67 17.08
C VAL A 9 9.37 13.30 16.89
N PHE A 10 8.53 12.89 17.85
CA PHE A 10 7.74 11.66 17.72
C PHE A 10 6.57 11.78 16.72
N LEU A 11 5.99 12.97 16.58
CA LEU A 11 4.90 13.21 15.62
C LEU A 11 5.39 13.24 14.16
N SER A 12 6.61 13.72 13.91
CA SER A 12 7.20 13.80 12.57
C SER A 12 7.60 12.41 12.04
N THR A 13 8.21 11.57 12.88
CA THR A 13 8.59 10.20 12.49
C THR A 13 7.38 9.31 12.14
N LEU A 14 6.24 9.49 12.81
CA LEU A 14 5.00 8.77 12.46
C LEU A 14 4.42 9.25 11.12
N ALA A 15 4.53 10.55 10.81
CA ALA A 15 4.07 11.09 9.53
C ALA A 15 4.88 10.52 8.35
N ASP A 16 6.20 10.40 8.48
CA ASP A 16 7.05 9.79 7.43
C ASP A 16 6.73 8.31 7.19
N ILE A 17 6.42 7.55 8.25
CA ILE A 17 6.01 6.14 8.15
C ILE A 17 4.63 6.03 7.48
N VAL A 18 3.67 6.89 7.84
CA VAL A 18 2.32 6.89 7.26
C VAL A 18 2.35 7.33 5.79
N ILE A 19 3.12 8.37 5.44
CA ILE A 19 3.27 8.82 4.05
C ILE A 19 3.94 7.74 3.18
N GLY A 20 4.99 7.08 3.71
CA GLY A 20 5.66 5.98 3.03
C GLY A 20 4.76 4.76 2.81
N ASN A 21 3.98 4.39 3.82
CA ASN A 21 3.01 3.30 3.74
C ASN A 21 1.86 3.62 2.76
N CYS A 22 1.42 4.89 2.72
CA CYS A 22 0.37 5.34 1.82
C CYS A 22 0.79 5.19 0.35
N ALA A 23 1.99 5.64 0.01
CA ALA A 23 2.54 5.53 -1.35
C ALA A 23 2.65 4.07 -1.79
N VAL A 24 3.21 3.20 -0.94
CA VAL A 24 3.33 1.77 -1.24
C VAL A 24 1.95 1.13 -1.39
N CYS A 25 1.00 1.44 -0.50
CA CYS A 25 -0.36 0.92 -0.59
C CYS A 25 -1.04 1.31 -1.91
N GLN A 26 -0.94 2.58 -2.33
CA GLN A 26 -1.55 3.02 -3.58
C GLN A 26 -0.93 2.32 -4.80
N THR A 27 0.39 2.11 -4.80
CA THR A 27 1.06 1.32 -5.83
C THR A 27 0.56 -0.13 -5.84
N VAL A 28 0.42 -0.76 -4.67
CA VAL A 28 -0.12 -2.12 -4.54
C VAL A 28 -1.56 -2.19 -5.07
N ALA A 29 -2.42 -1.24 -4.66
CA ALA A 29 -3.81 -1.14 -5.09
C ALA A 29 -3.93 -0.97 -6.62
N GLN A 30 -3.06 -0.15 -7.21
CA GLN A 30 -3.01 0.04 -8.65
C GLN A 30 -2.55 -1.23 -9.38
N ARG A 31 -1.48 -1.88 -8.92
CA ARG A 31 -1.02 -3.14 -9.53
C ARG A 31 -2.05 -4.25 -9.36
N ALA A 32 -2.77 -4.26 -8.23
CA ALA A 32 -3.84 -5.19 -7.95
C ALA A 32 -4.99 -5.05 -8.96
N GLU A 33 -5.41 -3.81 -9.29
CA GLU A 33 -6.39 -3.57 -10.35
C GLU A 33 -5.92 -4.17 -11.67
N PHE A 34 -4.72 -3.82 -12.15
CA PHE A 34 -4.18 -4.36 -13.41
C PHE A 34 -4.08 -5.89 -13.41
N HIS A 35 -3.64 -6.49 -12.29
CA HIS A 35 -3.54 -7.94 -12.17
C HIS A 35 -4.91 -8.63 -12.24
N LEU A 36 -5.95 -8.01 -11.69
CA LEU A 36 -7.32 -8.49 -11.77
C LEU A 36 -7.92 -8.29 -13.17
N GLU A 37 -7.63 -7.15 -13.81
CA GLU A 37 -8.03 -6.86 -15.20
C GLU A 37 -7.39 -7.85 -16.19
N ASP A 38 -6.16 -8.27 -15.94
CA ASP A 38 -5.46 -9.34 -16.68
C ASP A 38 -6.09 -10.74 -16.45
N GLY A 39 -7.11 -10.87 -15.59
CA GLY A 39 -7.76 -12.13 -15.27
C GLY A 39 -6.92 -13.07 -14.41
N LYS A 40 -5.84 -12.58 -13.80
CA LYS A 40 -4.95 -13.40 -12.96
C LYS A 40 -5.57 -13.59 -11.57
N PRO A 41 -5.41 -14.78 -10.96
CA PRO A 41 -6.01 -15.07 -9.66
C PRO A 41 -5.35 -14.23 -8.55
N PRO A 42 -6.14 -13.73 -7.56
CA PRO A 42 -5.64 -12.85 -6.50
C PRO A 42 -4.47 -13.42 -5.68
N GLU A 43 -4.45 -14.74 -5.49
CA GLU A 43 -3.43 -15.47 -4.73
C GLU A 43 -2.02 -15.42 -5.35
N THR A 44 -1.92 -15.14 -6.65
CA THR A 44 -0.63 -15.03 -7.36
C THR A 44 -0.04 -13.63 -7.30
N PHE A 45 -0.83 -12.63 -6.91
CA PHE A 45 -0.44 -11.22 -6.94
C PHE A 45 0.82 -10.94 -6.12
N ALA A 46 0.85 -11.33 -4.84
CA ALA A 46 2.01 -11.05 -3.99
C ALA A 46 3.31 -11.75 -4.48
N LYS A 47 3.19 -12.87 -5.18
CA LYS A 47 4.34 -13.58 -5.76
C LYS A 47 4.85 -12.94 -7.04
N GLY A 48 3.94 -12.43 -7.89
CA GLY A 48 4.28 -11.83 -9.18
C GLY A 48 4.65 -10.35 -9.10
N GLU A 49 3.95 -9.59 -8.24
CA GLU A 49 4.00 -8.13 -8.22
C GLU A 49 4.83 -7.57 -7.06
N CYS A 50 4.88 -8.24 -5.91
CA CYS A 50 5.69 -7.80 -4.76
C CYS A 50 7.13 -8.33 -4.80
N GLY A 51 7.85 -8.01 -5.87
CA GLY A 51 9.28 -8.29 -6.05
C GLY A 51 10.15 -7.06 -5.89
N LEU A 52 11.47 -7.25 -5.78
CA LEU A 52 12.41 -6.13 -5.85
C LEU A 52 12.33 -5.52 -7.25
N ASN A 53 11.88 -4.27 -7.33
CA ASN A 53 11.75 -3.54 -8.59
C ASN A 53 12.24 -2.12 -8.34
N MET A 54 13.30 -1.69 -9.02
CA MET A 54 13.91 -0.38 -8.79
C MET A 54 12.95 0.81 -9.02
N ILE A 55 11.85 0.61 -9.72
CA ILE A 55 10.85 1.64 -10.00
C ILE A 55 9.73 1.61 -8.94
N LEU A 56 9.15 0.44 -8.67
CA LEU A 56 7.98 0.31 -7.80
C LEU A 56 8.34 0.03 -6.33
N TYR A 57 9.30 -0.86 -6.09
CA TYR A 57 9.73 -1.31 -4.76
C TYR A 57 11.27 -1.35 -4.68
N PRO A 58 11.93 -0.17 -4.68
CA PRO A 58 13.39 -0.08 -4.81
C PRO A 58 14.17 -0.62 -3.62
N THR A 59 13.52 -0.84 -2.48
CA THR A 59 14.15 -1.31 -1.26
C THR A 59 13.45 -2.56 -0.73
N ILE A 60 14.21 -3.41 -0.03
CA ILE A 60 13.66 -4.60 0.64
C ILE A 60 12.54 -4.22 1.61
N GLN A 61 12.64 -3.07 2.27
CA GLN A 61 11.58 -2.55 3.13
C GLN A 61 10.26 -2.34 2.36
N LYS A 62 10.30 -1.71 1.19
CA LYS A 62 9.12 -1.51 0.34
C LYS A 62 8.57 -2.82 -0.22
N VAL A 63 9.44 -3.78 -0.53
CA VAL A 63 9.01 -5.15 -0.91
C VAL A 63 8.26 -5.82 0.24
N ASN A 64 8.77 -5.73 1.46
CA ASN A 64 8.11 -6.28 2.65
C ASN A 64 6.78 -5.60 2.94
N GLN A 65 6.70 -4.26 2.77
CA GLN A 65 5.44 -3.53 2.84
C GLN A 65 4.44 -4.00 1.78
N CYS A 66 4.87 -4.17 0.53
CA CYS A 66 4.02 -4.73 -0.52
C CYS A 66 3.46 -6.10 -0.12
N LYS A 67 4.33 -7.02 0.33
CA LYS A 67 3.92 -8.36 0.76
C LYS A 67 2.96 -8.36 1.96
N ALA A 68 3.05 -7.36 2.84
CA ALA A 68 2.14 -7.20 3.96
C ALA A 68 0.78 -6.59 3.56
N ILE A 69 0.76 -5.67 2.59
CA ILE A 69 -0.44 -4.96 2.14
C ILE A 69 -1.23 -5.77 1.11
N ALA A 70 -0.54 -6.43 0.18
CA ALA A 70 -1.11 -7.25 -0.88
C ALA A 70 -2.22 -8.20 -0.42
N PRO A 71 -2.04 -9.05 0.61
CA PRO A 71 -3.10 -9.94 1.08
C PRO A 71 -4.28 -9.21 1.71
N GLN A 72 -4.09 -8.00 2.26
CA GLN A 72 -5.19 -7.21 2.84
C GLN A 72 -6.11 -6.65 1.74
N ILE A 73 -5.53 -6.25 0.61
CA ILE A 73 -6.27 -5.76 -0.55
C ILE A 73 -6.90 -6.94 -1.31
N MET A 74 -6.08 -7.89 -1.74
CA MET A 74 -6.48 -8.99 -2.63
C MET A 74 -7.31 -10.06 -1.93
N GLY A 75 -7.13 -10.23 -0.61
CA GLY A 75 -7.93 -11.14 0.21
C GLY A 75 -9.30 -10.56 0.63
N ASN A 76 -9.54 -9.26 0.38
CA ASN A 76 -10.81 -8.63 0.70
C ASN A 76 -11.64 -8.38 -0.56
N SER A 77 -12.72 -9.14 -0.71
CA SER A 77 -13.63 -9.05 -1.87
C SER A 77 -14.24 -7.65 -2.06
N GLN A 78 -14.37 -6.84 -1.00
CA GLN A 78 -14.87 -5.47 -1.11
C GLN A 78 -13.84 -4.55 -1.78
N TYR A 79 -12.57 -4.67 -1.41
CA TYR A 79 -11.50 -3.88 -2.04
C TYR A 79 -11.27 -4.32 -3.48
N VAL A 80 -11.29 -5.63 -3.77
CA VAL A 80 -11.24 -6.15 -5.14
C VAL A 80 -12.36 -5.56 -6.00
N LYS A 81 -13.61 -5.58 -5.52
CA LYS A 81 -14.74 -4.96 -6.23
C LYS A 81 -14.60 -3.45 -6.38
N LEU A 82 -14.02 -2.77 -5.38
CA LEU A 82 -13.82 -1.33 -5.40
C LEU A 82 -12.72 -0.93 -6.40
N LEU A 83 -11.67 -1.74 -6.54
CA LEU A 83 -10.59 -1.52 -7.50
C LEU A 83 -11.06 -1.72 -8.94
N LEU A 84 -11.96 -2.67 -9.18
CA LEU A 84 -12.55 -2.90 -10.51
C LEU A 84 -13.61 -1.85 -10.91
N ARG A 85 -13.90 -0.87 -10.06
CA ARG A 85 -14.81 0.24 -10.42
C ARG A 85 -14.04 1.34 -11.13
N PRO A 86 -14.66 2.00 -12.12
CA PRO A 86 -14.06 3.16 -12.77
C PRO A 86 -13.76 4.28 -11.76
N GLY A 87 -12.64 4.98 -11.96
CA GLY A 87 -12.29 6.18 -11.20
C GLY A 87 -11.17 6.05 -10.15
N LYS A 88 -10.21 5.13 -10.34
CA LYS A 88 -8.97 5.02 -9.53
C LYS A 88 -9.20 5.13 -8.01
N GLN A 89 -9.77 4.09 -7.41
CA GLN A 89 -10.17 4.06 -6.00
C GLN A 89 -9.02 3.77 -5.01
N TYR A 90 -7.76 3.85 -5.44
CA TYR A 90 -6.60 3.41 -4.65
C TYR A 90 -6.48 4.12 -3.29
N LYS A 91 -6.67 5.45 -3.29
CA LYS A 91 -6.62 6.24 -2.05
C LYS A 91 -7.73 5.83 -1.08
N ASN A 92 -8.92 5.50 -1.58
CA ASN A 92 -10.04 5.07 -0.73
C ASN A 92 -9.78 3.70 -0.11
N VAL A 93 -9.21 2.77 -0.88
CA VAL A 93 -8.76 1.46 -0.37
C VAL A 93 -7.70 1.66 0.73
N CYS A 94 -6.68 2.48 0.47
CA CYS A 94 -5.59 2.70 1.40
C CYS A 94 -5.98 3.50 2.66
N ASN A 95 -6.90 4.46 2.54
CA ASN A 95 -7.51 5.14 3.69
C ASN A 95 -8.30 4.15 4.56
N SER A 96 -9.02 3.21 3.93
CA SER A 96 -9.77 2.18 4.67
C SER A 96 -8.85 1.25 5.46
N LEU A 97 -7.63 1.03 4.98
CA LEU A 97 -6.58 0.28 5.66
C LEU A 97 -5.78 1.12 6.68
N LYS A 98 -6.08 2.43 6.82
CA LYS A 98 -5.32 3.39 7.64
C LYS A 98 -3.84 3.47 7.28
N LEU A 99 -3.53 3.19 6.01
CA LEU A 99 -2.20 3.31 5.43
C LEU A 99 -2.01 4.68 4.77
N CYS A 100 -3.14 5.33 4.46
CA CYS A 100 -3.34 6.73 4.16
C CYS A 100 -4.46 7.23 5.12
#